data_AF-A0A2M7EQB8-F1
#
_entry.id   AF-A0A2M7EQB8-F1
#
_cell.length_a   1.000
_cell.length_b   1.000
_cell.length_c   1.000
_cell.angle_alpha   90.00
_cell.angle_beta   90.00
_cell.angle_gamma   90.00
#
_symmetry.space_group_name_H-M   'P 1'
#
loop_
_entity.id
_entity.type
_entity.pdbx_description
1 polymer ?
#
loop_
_entity_poly.entity_id
_entity_poly.type
_entity_poly.pdbx_seq_one_letter_code
_entity_poly.pdbx_strand_id
1 'polypeptide(L)' 'MTVLTTHVGSLPRTQTVVDFIFAREHGTPYDQAGFDACMTAAVSETVRKQKEAGVDIVSDGETSKISYATYV' A
#
# COMPACT_ATOMS: atom_id res chain seq x y z
N MET A 1 -28.59 -15.49 3.79
CA MET A 1 -27.56 -15.35 2.75
C MET A 1 -26.59 -14.29 3.23
N THR A 2 -25.29 -14.58 3.33
CA THR A 2 -24.29 -13.59 3.75
C THR A 2 -23.85 -12.80 2.53
N VAL A 3 -23.83 -11.46 2.63
CA VAL A 3 -23.29 -10.58 1.59
C VAL A 3 -21.82 -10.32 1.91
N LEU A 4 -20.92 -10.65 0.99
CA LEU A 4 -19.49 -10.36 1.16
C LEU A 4 -19.21 -8.90 0.78
N THR A 5 -18.42 -8.22 1.61
CA THR A 5 -18.03 -6.81 1.47
C THR A 5 -16.57 -6.70 1.02
N THR A 6 -16.35 -5.82 0.06
CA THR A 6 -15.01 -5.41 -0.39
C THR A 6 -15.00 -3.93 -0.74
N HIS A 7 -13.83 -3.41 -1.10
CA HIS A 7 -13.64 -2.05 -1.59
C HIS A 7 -12.75 -2.06 -2.83
N VAL A 8 -12.65 -0.91 -3.49
CA VAL A 8 -11.88 -0.78 -4.73
C VAL A 8 -10.66 0.10 -4.52
N GLY A 9 -9.52 -0.39 -5.00
CA GLY A 9 -8.34 0.41 -5.30
C GLY A 9 -7.53 0.88 -4.10
N SER A 10 -7.06 2.12 -4.19
CA SER A 10 -6.05 2.71 -3.32
C SER A 10 -6.58 3.11 -1.95
N LEU A 11 -5.79 2.85 -0.91
CA LEU A 11 -6.01 3.33 0.45
C LEU A 11 -4.97 4.39 0.85
N PRO A 12 -5.23 5.19 1.90
CA PRO A 12 -4.27 6.17 2.40
C PRO A 12 -2.93 5.53 2.77
N ARG A 13 -1.84 6.07 2.23
CA ARG A 13 -0.47 5.65 2.51
C ARG A 13 0.20 6.57 3.54
N THR A 14 1.11 6.02 4.34
CA THR A 14 1.87 6.80 5.33
C THR A 14 2.94 7.67 4.65
N GLN A 15 3.41 8.71 5.34
CA GLN A 15 4.45 9.58 4.80
C GLN A 15 5.73 8.81 4.45
N THR A 16 6.14 7.84 5.27
CA THR A 16 7.34 7.03 5.00
C THR A 16 7.24 6.25 3.68
N VAL A 17 6.05 5.73 3.35
CA VAL A 17 5.81 5.07 2.04
C VAL A 17 5.93 6.08 0.91
N VAL A 18 5.35 7.27 1.09
CA VAL A 18 5.42 8.37 0.11
C VAL A 18 6.86 8.77 -0.17
N ASP A 19 7.67 8.94 0.87
CA ASP A 19 9.07 9.36 0.76
C ASP A 19 9.90 8.35 -0.06
N PHE A 20 9.73 7.05 0.23
CA PHE A 20 10.39 5.98 -0.51
C PHE A 20 9.95 5.91 -1.98
N ILE A 21 8.65 6.07 -2.26
CA ILE A 21 8.13 6.10 -3.62
C ILE A 21 8.75 7.25 -4.40
N PHE A 22 8.75 8.47 -3.84
CA PHE A 22 9.35 9.62 -4.52
C PHE A 22 10.86 9.51 -4.70
N ALA A 23 11.57 8.95 -3.72
CA ALA A 23 13.01 8.70 -3.87
C ALA A 23 13.28 7.77 -5.06
N ARG A 24 12.52 6.67 -5.19
CA ARG A 24 12.62 5.75 -6.33
C ARG A 24 12.30 6.42 -7.66
N GLU A 25 11.20 7.16 -7.72
CA GLU A 25 10.72 7.79 -8.96
C GLU A 25 11.64 8.91 -9.45
N HIS A 26 12.29 9.63 -8.54
CA HIS A 26 13.27 10.66 -8.89
C HIS A 26 14.69 10.12 -9.09
N GLY A 27 14.92 8.80 -8.98
CA GLY A 27 16.25 8.21 -9.03
C GLY A 27 17.18 8.68 -7.90
N THR A 28 16.59 9.15 -6.79
CA THR A 28 17.34 9.53 -5.59
C THR A 28 17.79 8.27 -4.87
N PRO A 29 19.05 8.17 -4.39
CA PRO A 29 19.49 7.02 -3.62
C PRO A 29 18.63 6.79 -2.37
N TYR A 30 18.21 5.55 -2.16
CA TYR A 30 17.49 5.10 -0.96
C TYR A 30 18.00 3.72 -0.54
N ASP A 31 17.79 3.37 0.73
CA ASP A 31 18.09 2.02 1.23
C ASP A 31 17.04 1.02 0.69
N GLN A 32 17.48 0.09 -0.16
CA GLN A 32 16.60 -0.93 -0.73
C GLN A 32 16.01 -1.84 0.35
N ALA A 33 16.79 -2.22 1.36
CA ALA A 33 16.29 -3.09 2.42
C ALA A 33 15.23 -2.37 3.27
N GLY A 34 15.46 -1.08 3.57
CA GLY A 34 14.50 -0.20 4.22
C GLY A 34 13.22 0.00 3.39
N PHE A 35 13.35 0.15 2.07
CA PHE A 35 12.21 0.22 1.15
C PHE A 35 11.35 -1.05 1.24
N ASP A 36 11.96 -2.22 1.09
CA ASP A 36 11.26 -3.51 1.08
C ASP A 36 10.55 -3.77 2.43
N ALA A 37 11.23 -3.47 3.53
CA ALA A 37 10.65 -3.56 4.87
C ALA A 37 9.48 -2.59 5.07
N CYS A 38 9.61 -1.34 4.61
CA CYS A 38 8.57 -0.33 4.70
C CYS A 38 7.30 -0.74 3.93
N MET A 39 7.46 -1.20 2.68
CA MET A 39 6.32 -1.63 1.85
C MET A 39 5.62 -2.85 2.47
N THR A 40 6.39 -3.84 2.95
CA THR A 40 5.84 -5.03 3.61
C THR A 40 5.04 -4.67 4.85
N ALA A 41 5.59 -3.79 5.70
CA ALA A 41 4.90 -3.32 6.90
C ALA A 41 3.62 -2.54 6.57
N ALA A 42 3.68 -1.66 5.56
CA ALA A 42 2.52 -0.86 5.15
C ALA A 42 1.37 -1.72 4.61
N VAL A 43 1.66 -2.72 3.78
CA VAL A 43 0.66 -3.66 3.27
C VAL A 43 0.08 -4.50 4.42
N SER A 44 0.93 -5.02 5.30
CA SER A 44 0.49 -5.83 6.46
C SER A 44 -0.46 -5.04 7.36
N GLU A 45 -0.12 -3.80 7.66
CA GLU A 45 -0.94 -2.91 8.48
C GLU A 45 -2.26 -2.53 7.79
N THR A 46 -2.21 -2.30 6.48
CA THR A 46 -3.38 -1.99 5.66
C THR A 46 -4.36 -3.17 5.63
N VAL A 47 -3.87 -4.40 5.47
CA VAL A 47 -4.67 -5.62 5.53
C VAL A 47 -5.23 -5.82 6.93
N ARG A 48 -4.43 -5.63 7.99
CA ARG A 48 -4.89 -5.74 9.39
C ARG A 48 -6.08 -4.82 9.66
N LYS A 49 -5.98 -3.54 9.29
CA LYS A 49 -7.06 -2.55 9.48
C LYS A 49 -8.34 -2.92 8.72
N GLN A 50 -8.22 -3.45 7.50
CA GLN A 50 -9.38 -3.92 6.75
C GLN A 50 -10.09 -5.11 7.43
N LYS A 51 -9.30 -6.08 7.93
CA LYS A 51 -9.84 -7.22 8.68
C LYS A 51 -10.55 -6.76 9.95
N GLU A 52 -9.97 -5.80 10.68
CA GLU A 52 -10.57 -5.22 11.88
C GLU A 52 -11.86 -4.44 11.57
N ALA A 53 -11.93 -3.80 10.40
CA ALA A 53 -13.13 -3.11 9.92
C ALA A 53 -14.22 -4.04 9.37
N GLY A 54 -13.97 -5.35 9.28
CA GLY A 54 -14.94 -6.33 8.78
C GLY A 54 -15.01 -6.44 7.26
N VAL A 55 -13.94 -6.06 6.54
CA VAL A 55 -13.84 -6.32 5.09
C VAL A 55 -13.60 -7.81 4.85
N ASP A 56 -14.43 -8.44 4.02
CA ASP A 56 -14.36 -9.87 3.73
C ASP A 56 -13.24 -10.20 2.73
N ILE A 57 -13.17 -9.43 1.63
CA ILE A 57 -12.14 -9.56 0.60
C ILE A 57 -11.28 -8.30 0.61
N VAL A 58 -10.06 -8.42 1.12
CA VAL A 58 -9.11 -7.32 1.31
C VAL A 58 -8.23 -7.09 0.09
N SER A 59 -7.64 -5.89 -0.03
CA SER A 59 -6.57 -5.58 -0.99
C SER A 59 -5.31 -5.09 -0.27
N ASP A 60 -4.20 -4.98 -0.99
CA ASP A 60 -2.97 -4.34 -0.49
C ASP A 60 -3.07 -2.81 -0.40
N GLY A 61 -4.21 -2.24 -0.82
CA GLY A 61 -4.47 -0.80 -0.83
C GLY A 61 -3.64 -0.02 -1.84
N GLU A 62 -2.98 -0.70 -2.79
CA GLU A 62 -2.09 -0.09 -3.80
C GLU A 62 -1.06 0.89 -3.20
N THR A 63 -0.63 0.65 -1.95
CA THR A 63 0.14 1.62 -1.18
C THR A 63 1.52 1.89 -1.77
N SER A 64 2.09 0.91 -2.48
CA SER A 64 3.41 0.95 -3.12
C SER A 64 3.43 1.56 -4.53
N LYS A 65 2.26 1.90 -5.09
CA LYS A 65 2.13 2.46 -6.44
C LYS A 65 2.01 3.97 -6.39
N ILE A 66 2.76 4.67 -7.25
CA ILE A 66 2.70 6.14 -7.35
C ILE A 66 1.41 6.63 -8.03
N SER A 67 0.94 5.91 -9.03
CA SER A 67 -0.22 6.29 -9.84
C SER A 67 -0.76 5.07 -10.57
N TYR A 68 -2.07 5.04 -10.79
CA TYR A 68 -2.71 4.04 -11.67
C TYR A 68 -2.29 4.20 -13.14
N ALA A 69 -2.01 5.43 -13.59
CA ALA A 69 -1.80 5.72 -15.02
C ALA A 69 -0.36 5.47 -15.51
N THR A 70 0.62 5.47 -14.61
CA THR A 70 2.05 5.42 -14.96
C THR A 70 2.77 4.22 -14.34
N TYR A 71 2.05 3.37 -13.62
CA TYR A 71 2.60 2.14 -13.03
C TYR A 71 2.38 0.98 -14.00
N VAL A 72 3.46 0.52 -14.65
CA VAL A 72 3.47 -0.59 -15.62
C VAL A 72 4.21 -1.78 -15.04
#